data_AF-A0A9E5NA93-F1
#
_entry.id   AF-A0A9E5NA93-F1
#
_cell.length_a   1.000
_cell.length_b   1.000
_cell.length_c   1.000
_cell.angle_alpha   90.00
_cell.angle_beta   90.00
_cell.angle_gamma   90.00
#
_symmetry.space_group_name_H-M   'P 1'
#
loop_
_entity.id
_entity.type
_entity.pdbx_description
1 polymer ?
#
loop_
_entity_poly.entity_id
_entity_poly.type
_entity_poly.pdbx_seq_one_letter_code
_entity_poly.pdbx_strand_id
1 'polypeptide(L)' 'SLRFRASFFPFTEPSAEVDISCVICGGKGCAVCKRTGWLEILGAGMIDPAVFEAVGYDPEVYSG' A
#
# COMPACT_ATOMS: atom_id res chain seq x y z
N SER A 1 9.95 11.04 2.70
CA SER A 1 9.11 10.93 1.49
C SER A 1 8.38 9.60 1.49
N LEU A 2 7.23 9.55 0.85
CA LEU A 2 6.37 8.36 0.69
C LEU A 2 6.28 8.01 -0.79
N ARG A 3 6.19 6.72 -1.12
CA ARG A 3 6.04 6.20 -2.47
C ARG A 3 4.99 5.09 -2.48
N PHE A 4 4.02 5.21 -3.38
CA PHE A 4 3.02 4.18 -3.64
C PHE A 4 3.39 3.45 -4.93
N ARG A 5 3.43 2.12 -4.89
CA ARG A 5 3.66 1.27 -6.06
C ARG A 5 2.43 0.41 -6.28
N ALA A 6 1.92 0.35 -7.51
CA ALA A 6 0.83 -0.53 -7.85
C ALA A 6 1.18 -1.98 -7.46
N SER A 7 0.24 -2.64 -6.79
CA SER A 7 0.35 -4.05 -6.39
C SER A 7 -1.03 -4.70 -6.51
N PHE A 8 -1.20 -5.90 -5.96
CA PHE A 8 -2.46 -6.62 -5.98
C PHE A 8 -2.71 -7.31 -4.63
N PHE A 9 -3.84 -6.98 -4.01
CA PHE A 9 -4.41 -7.74 -2.89
C PHE A 9 -5.87 -8.07 -3.22
N PRO A 10 -6.33 -9.31 -3.01
CA PRO A 10 -7.65 -9.76 -3.46
C PRO A 10 -8.84 -9.15 -2.69
N PHE A 11 -8.58 -8.31 -1.70
CA PHE A 11 -9.59 -7.61 -0.90
C PHE A 11 -9.54 -6.09 -1.09
N THR A 12 -8.70 -5.59 -2.01
CA THR A 12 -8.65 -4.16 -2.36
C THR A 12 -8.45 -3.91 -3.86
N GLU A 13 -9.18 -2.95 -4.43
CA GLU A 13 -8.99 -2.45 -5.79
C GLU A 13 -9.31 -0.95 -5.90
N PRO A 14 -8.33 -0.08 -6.27
CA PRO A 14 -6.93 -0.37 -6.57
C PRO A 14 -6.08 -0.67 -5.33
N SER A 15 -4.99 -1.40 -5.54
CA SER A 15 -4.03 -1.84 -4.50
C SER A 15 -2.65 -1.18 -4.68
N ALA A 16 -1.97 -0.90 -3.56
CA ALA A 16 -0.63 -0.32 -3.54
C ALA A 16 0.25 -0.86 -2.39
N GLU A 17 1.52 -1.09 -2.69
CA GLU A 17 2.59 -1.18 -1.69
C GLU A 17 3.09 0.23 -1.34
N VAL A 18 3.36 0.47 -0.06
CA VAL A 18 3.80 1.76 0.46
C VAL A 18 5.23 1.65 0.95
N ASP A 19 6.11 2.42 0.30
CA ASP A 19 7.50 2.57 0.71
C ASP A 19 7.73 3.93 1.36
N ILE A 20 8.62 3.96 2.35
CA ILE A 20 9.22 5.18 2.88
C ILE A 20 10.65 5.33 2.40
N SER A 21 11.12 6.56 2.27
CA SER A 21 12.57 6.79 2.12
C SER A 21 13.29 6.26 3.34
N CYS A 22 14.41 5.57 3.10
CA CYS A 22 15.19 4.93 4.13
C CYS A 22 15.73 5.94 5.14
N VAL A 23 15.18 5.92 6.34
CA VAL A 23 15.52 6.83 7.45
C VAL A 23 16.97 6.69 7.91
N ILE A 24 17.60 5.52 7.69
CA ILE A 24 18.99 5.25 8.08
C ILE A 24 19.99 6.00 7.18
N CYS A 25 19.72 6.09 5.88
CA CYS A 25 20.65 6.67 4.91
C CYS A 25 20.14 7.95 4.24
N GLY A 26 18.95 8.45 4.64
CA GLY A 26 18.30 9.59 4.02
C GLY A 26 18.02 9.40 2.53
N GLY A 27 17.80 8.16 2.09
CA GLY A 27 17.55 7.83 0.67
C GLY A 27 18.79 7.64 -0.21
N LYS A 28 20.02 7.79 0.32
CA LYS A 28 21.26 7.60 -0.45
C LYS A 28 21.54 6.15 -0.87
N GLY A 29 20.90 5.19 -0.20
CA GLY A 29 21.16 3.75 -0.37
C GLY A 29 22.15 3.21 0.66
N CYS A 30 21.76 2.14 1.35
CA CYS A 30 22.60 1.41 2.31
C CYS A 30 22.20 -0.07 2.34
N ALA A 31 22.89 -0.89 3.14
CA ALA A 31 22.58 -2.32 3.26
C ALA A 31 21.12 -2.57 3.69
N VAL A 32 20.58 -1.75 4.60
CA VAL A 32 19.21 -1.90 5.14
C VAL A 32 18.15 -1.79 4.04
N CYS A 33 18.24 -0.77 3.19
CA CYS A 33 17.31 -0.58 2.07
C CYS A 33 17.75 -1.28 0.78
N LYS A 34 18.68 -2.25 0.87
CA LYS A 34 19.26 -2.96 -0.30
C LYS A 34 19.76 -1.99 -1.39
N ARG A 35 20.32 -0.86 -0.96
CA ARG A 35 20.83 0.24 -1.79
C ARG A 35 19.81 0.91 -2.72
N THR A 36 18.52 0.72 -2.49
CA THR A 36 17.46 1.37 -3.30
C THR A 36 17.11 2.78 -2.81
N GLY A 37 17.39 3.07 -1.53
CA GLY A 37 16.92 4.28 -0.85
C GLY A 37 15.50 4.18 -0.29
N TRP A 38 14.80 3.06 -0.50
CA TRP A 38 13.40 2.85 -0.11
C TRP A 38 13.22 1.60 0.75
N LEU A 39 12.26 1.65 1.67
CA LEU A 39 11.85 0.53 2.50
C LEU A 39 10.33 0.37 2.37
N GLU A 40 9.89 -0.77 1.86
CA GLU A 40 8.49 -1.18 1.89
C GLU A 40 8.09 -1.46 3.34
N ILE A 41 7.00 -0.86 3.78
CA ILE A 41 6.56 -0.96 5.18
C ILE A 41 5.09 -1.31 5.34
N LEU A 42 4.24 -1.05 4.34
CA LEU A 42 2.79 -1.24 4.41
C LEU A 42 2.23 -1.66 3.04
N GLY A 43 1.08 -2.32 3.07
CA GLY A 43 0.15 -2.42 1.93
C GLY A 43 -1.08 -1.55 2.20
N ALA A 44 -1.66 -0.99 1.14
CA ALA A 44 -2.87 -0.18 1.21
C ALA A 44 -3.70 -0.35 -0.07
N GLY A 45 -4.97 -0.01 -0.01
CA GLY A 45 -5.86 -0.02 -1.17
C GLY A 45 -7.28 0.35 -0.77
N MET A 46 -8.13 0.56 -1.76
CA MET A 46 -9.57 0.75 -1.56
C MET A 46 -10.22 -0.63 -1.40
N ILE A 47 -11.06 -0.84 -0.41
CA ILE A 47 -11.79 -2.08 -0.16
C ILE A 47 -12.57 -2.48 -1.41
N ASP A 48 -12.40 -3.75 -1.81
CA ASP A 48 -13.13 -4.31 -2.95
C ASP A 48 -14.64 -4.37 -2.64
N PRO A 49 -15.53 -3.94 -3.54
CA PRO A 49 -16.98 -3.99 -3.34
C PRO A 49 -17.52 -5.36 -2.90
N ALA A 50 -16.94 -6.47 -3.38
CA ALA A 50 -17.34 -7.81 -2.99
C ALA A 50 -17.09 -8.09 -1.50
N VAL A 51 -16.11 -7.41 -0.90
CA VAL A 51 -15.86 -7.50 0.55
C VAL A 51 -16.97 -6.79 1.31
N PHE A 52 -17.42 -5.60 0.87
CA PHE A 52 -18.56 -4.91 1.49
C PHE A 52 -19.86 -5.69 1.36
N GLU A 53 -20.15 -6.24 0.19
CA GLU A 53 -21.33 -7.08 -0.04
C GLU A 53 -21.33 -8.31 0.88
N ALA A 54 -20.17 -8.95 1.07
CA ALA A 54 -20.03 -10.13 1.93
C ALA A 54 -20.36 -9.86 3.41
N VAL A 55 -20.26 -8.61 3.86
CA VAL A 55 -20.61 -8.18 5.24
C VAL A 55 -21.88 -7.32 5.30
N GLY A 56 -22.63 -7.20 4.21
CA GLY A 56 -23.93 -6.53 4.17
C GLY A 56 -23.89 -5.01 4.09
N TYR A 57 -22.77 -4.41 3.67
CA TYR A 57 -22.68 -2.99 3.36
C TYR A 57 -22.93 -2.75 1.86
N ASP A 58 -23.68 -1.69 1.53
CA ASP A 58 -23.89 -1.24 0.15
C ASP A 58 -22.65 -0.47 -0.34
N PRO A 59 -21.89 -0.97 -1.34
CA PRO A 59 -20.67 -0.33 -1.83
C PRO A 59 -20.92 0.99 -2.58
N GLU A 60 -22.17 1.29 -2.98
CA GLU A 60 -22.52 2.59 -3.56
C GLU A 60 -22.73 3.65 -2.47
N VAL A 61 -22.95 3.23 -1.22
CA VAL A 61 -23.15 4.12 -0.06
C VAL A 61 -21.86 4.27 0.76
N TYR A 62 -21.07 3.20 0.88
CA TYR A 62 -19.87 3.14 1.71
C TYR A 62 -18.62 2.90 0.87
N SER A 63 -17.55 3.65 1.17
CA SER A 63 -16.23 3.52 0.56
C SER A 63 -15.15 3.62 1.63
N GLY A 64 -13.99 3.02 1.38
CA GLY A 64 -12.84 2.99 2.28
C GLY A 64 -11.73 2.12 1.71
#